data_AF-W5JWD7-F1
#
_entry.id   AF-W5JWD7-F1
#
_cell.length_a   1.000
_cell.length_b   1.000
_cell.length_c   1.000
_cell.angle_alpha   90.00
_cell.angle_beta   90.00
_cell.angle_gamma   90.00
#
_symmetry.space_group_name_H-M   'P 1'
#
loop_
_entity.id
_entity.type
_entity.pdbx_description
1 polymer ?
#
loop_
_entity_poly.entity_id
_entity_poly.type
_entity_poly.pdbx_seq_one_letter_code
_entity_poly.pdbx_strand_id
1 'polypeptide(L)'
;MSVTFEQIILDAKRIANRLKDREALGDALLLESESVNKQIESMRQFQDDIDILNRLARERSNNQLITIIHQENPQIREIQQENRLLKAALEDHQHALEHIMSKYREHTQAKILNTKVNFVEAYSRHHQAADIERRDQMIRQQTAKIQEMAAVMQRASQLDEEKLNHEQEVLSRLVTENKGLRELLEISRKYGSGGQKMLVDEKSTQTESCLLEELIEAAVKERATATTSSSKATEKPTTDTTRLDAKVPATEQHSSAPVVSEGTSTTATSTSTTTSTSTSTGTIKNSSGSATSTVESTTTAVAVAATTAITVPATVPATTTSS
;
A
#
# COMPACT_ATOMS: atom_id res chain seq x y z
N MET A 1 -7.34 5.82 146.03
CA MET A 1 -7.23 6.91 145.04
C MET A 1 -8.62 7.47 144.79
N SER A 2 -8.94 8.62 145.38
CA SER A 2 -10.20 9.33 145.14
C SER A 2 -9.99 10.36 144.03
N VAL A 3 -10.68 10.21 142.90
CA VAL A 3 -10.67 11.22 141.82
C VAL A 3 -11.30 12.50 142.37
N THR A 4 -10.61 13.63 142.28
CA THR A 4 -11.19 14.91 142.73
C THR A 4 -12.11 15.48 141.66
N PHE A 5 -13.17 16.18 142.10
CA PHE A 5 -14.14 16.83 141.21
C PHE A 5 -13.45 17.77 140.19
N GLU A 6 -12.41 18.48 140.65
CA GLU A 6 -11.49 19.31 139.86
C GLU A 6 -10.91 18.56 138.63
N GLN A 7 -10.43 17.33 138.83
CA GLN A 7 -9.81 16.53 137.76
C GLN A 7 -10.82 16.06 136.72
N ILE A 8 -12.04 15.74 137.16
CA ILE A 8 -13.16 15.39 136.25
C ILE A 8 -13.55 16.60 135.39
N ILE A 9 -13.62 17.80 135.99
CA ILE A 9 -13.90 19.06 135.28
C ILE A 9 -12.79 19.38 134.26
N LEU A 10 -11.52 19.21 134.64
CA LEU A 10 -10.38 19.50 133.76
C LEU A 10 -10.33 18.54 132.56
N ASP A 11 -10.60 17.25 132.75
CA ASP A 11 -10.62 16.30 131.64
C ASP A 11 -11.88 16.43 130.77
N ALA A 12 -13.04 16.73 131.36
CA ALA A 12 -14.24 17.10 130.60
C ALA A 12 -14.02 18.34 129.72
N LYS A 13 -13.34 19.38 130.22
CA LYS A 13 -12.92 20.56 129.43
C LYS A 13 -11.94 20.17 128.30
N ARG A 14 -10.98 19.28 128.58
CA ARG A 14 -10.04 18.78 127.56
C ARG A 14 -10.77 18.02 126.45
N ILE A 15 -11.74 17.17 126.79
CA ILE A 15 -12.55 16.41 125.84
C ILE A 15 -13.44 17.36 125.03
N ALA A 16 -14.09 18.34 125.66
CA ALA A 16 -14.91 19.34 124.98
C ALA A 16 -14.12 20.17 123.96
N ASN A 17 -12.91 20.62 124.31
CA ASN A 17 -12.03 21.31 123.35
C ASN A 17 -11.63 20.39 122.19
N ARG A 18 -11.18 19.16 122.47
CA ARG A 18 -10.82 18.18 121.42
C ARG A 18 -12.01 17.76 120.52
N LEU A 19 -13.24 17.89 121.02
CA LEU A 19 -14.44 17.70 120.23
C LEU A 19 -14.67 18.90 119.30
N LYS A 20 -14.60 20.12 119.83
CA LYS A 20 -14.72 21.37 119.06
C LYS A 20 -13.64 21.51 117.98
N ASP A 21 -12.41 21.13 118.27
CA ASP A 21 -11.30 21.14 117.29
C ASP A 21 -11.55 20.14 116.14
N ARG A 22 -12.24 19.02 116.44
CA ARG A 22 -12.67 18.03 115.44
C ARG A 22 -13.93 18.45 114.67
N GLU A 23 -14.84 19.17 115.31
CA GLU A 23 -16.03 19.77 114.69
C GLU A 23 -15.59 20.81 113.64
N ALA A 24 -14.69 21.72 114.01
CA ALA A 24 -14.10 22.70 113.10
C ALA A 24 -13.28 22.06 111.95
N LEU A 25 -12.59 20.94 112.20
CA LEU A 25 -11.94 20.16 111.14
C LEU A 25 -12.98 19.52 110.19
N GLY A 26 -14.10 19.02 110.75
CA GLY A 26 -15.22 18.46 109.99
C GLY A 26 -15.87 19.49 109.07
N ASP A 27 -16.15 20.69 109.59
CA ASP A 27 -16.69 21.81 108.81
C ASP A 27 -15.75 22.23 107.67
N ALA A 28 -14.44 22.30 107.95
CA ALA A 28 -13.44 22.63 106.93
C ALA A 28 -13.38 21.57 105.81
N LEU A 29 -13.39 20.28 106.16
CA LEU A 29 -13.41 19.17 105.20
C LEU A 29 -14.74 19.09 104.42
N LEU A 30 -15.87 19.46 105.05
CA LEU A 30 -17.16 19.56 104.38
C LEU A 30 -17.16 20.68 103.34
N LEU A 31 -16.63 21.86 103.70
CA LEU A 31 -16.54 23.01 102.80
C LEU A 31 -15.56 22.75 101.64
N GLU A 32 -14.44 22.06 101.89
CA GLU A 32 -13.51 21.58 100.85
C GLU A 32 -14.21 20.57 99.92
N SER A 33 -14.92 19.59 100.48
CA SER A 33 -15.70 18.59 99.73
C SER A 33 -16.78 19.25 98.86
N GLU A 34 -17.51 20.24 99.38
CA GLU A 34 -18.47 21.04 98.60
C GLU A 34 -17.78 21.81 97.46
N SER A 35 -16.60 22.38 97.71
CA SER A 35 -15.83 23.10 96.70
C SER A 35 -15.39 22.17 95.56
N VAL A 36 -14.86 20.99 95.92
CA VAL A 36 -14.48 19.94 94.96
C VAL A 36 -15.70 19.41 94.19
N ASN A 37 -16.85 19.20 94.84
CA ASN A 37 -18.07 18.78 94.13
C ASN A 37 -18.52 19.85 93.12
N LYS A 38 -18.53 21.14 93.49
CA LYS A 38 -18.86 22.25 92.57
C LYS A 38 -17.88 22.31 91.39
N GLN A 39 -16.60 21.97 91.61
CA GLN A 39 -15.61 21.85 90.54
C GLN A 39 -15.88 20.64 89.63
N ILE A 40 -16.24 19.48 90.19
CA ILE A 40 -16.61 18.27 89.41
C ILE A 40 -17.87 18.53 88.57
N GLU A 41 -18.89 19.19 89.13
CA GLU A 41 -20.12 19.53 88.40
C GLU A 41 -19.82 20.49 87.22
N SER A 42 -18.92 21.46 87.41
CA SER A 42 -18.53 22.37 86.31
C SER A 42 -17.67 21.66 85.24
N MET A 43 -16.72 20.78 85.63
CA MET A 43 -15.98 19.94 84.69
C MET A 43 -16.89 19.04 83.87
N ARG A 44 -17.91 18.45 84.51
CA ARG A 44 -18.93 17.63 83.84
C ARG A 44 -19.71 18.44 82.82
N GLN A 45 -20.19 19.62 83.19
CA GLN A 45 -20.92 20.49 82.27
C GLN A 45 -20.04 20.92 81.07
N PHE A 46 -18.77 21.26 81.29
CA PHE A 46 -17.85 21.53 80.18
C PHE A 46 -17.61 20.31 79.29
N GLN A 47 -17.58 19.09 79.83
CA GLN A 47 -17.48 17.87 79.04
C GLN A 47 -18.75 17.65 78.19
N ASP A 48 -19.94 17.81 78.78
CA ASP A 48 -21.22 17.70 78.07
C ASP A 48 -21.33 18.74 76.93
N ASP A 49 -20.94 20.00 77.18
CA ASP A 49 -20.89 21.08 76.17
C ASP A 49 -19.88 20.78 75.04
N ILE A 50 -18.68 20.27 75.38
CA ILE A 50 -17.66 19.83 74.40
C ILE A 50 -18.18 18.65 73.57
N ASP A 51 -18.91 17.71 74.17
CA ASP A 51 -19.51 16.57 73.49
C ASP A 51 -20.61 16.99 72.52
N ILE A 52 -21.47 17.94 72.91
CA ILE A 52 -22.50 18.55 72.06
C ILE A 52 -21.85 19.27 70.87
N LEU A 53 -20.84 20.12 71.13
CA LEU A 53 -20.12 20.84 70.08
C LEU A 53 -19.42 19.88 69.10
N ASN A 54 -18.81 18.80 69.59
CA ASN A 54 -18.18 17.76 68.78
C ASN A 54 -19.18 16.92 67.97
N ARG A 55 -20.44 16.80 68.40
CA ARG A 55 -21.52 16.20 67.60
C ARG A 55 -21.92 17.15 66.49
N LEU A 56 -22.27 18.40 66.83
CA LEU A 56 -22.68 19.43 65.88
C LEU A 56 -21.62 19.72 64.80
N ALA A 57 -20.34 19.77 65.15
CA ALA A 57 -19.26 19.99 64.20
C ALA A 57 -19.14 18.84 63.17
N ARG A 58 -19.20 17.59 63.64
CA ARG A 58 -19.16 16.40 62.77
C ARG A 58 -20.43 16.27 61.93
N GLU A 59 -21.59 16.52 62.51
CA GLU A 59 -22.88 16.49 61.81
C GLU A 59 -22.98 17.58 60.75
N ARG A 60 -22.52 18.81 61.02
CA ARG A 60 -22.46 19.89 60.04
C ARG A 60 -21.51 19.56 58.88
N SER A 61 -20.31 19.05 59.19
CA SER A 61 -19.33 18.62 58.18
C SER A 61 -19.88 17.49 57.30
N ASN A 62 -20.48 16.47 57.89
CA ASN A 62 -21.06 15.34 57.17
C ASN A 62 -22.27 15.75 56.33
N ASN A 63 -23.20 16.54 56.85
CA ASN A 63 -24.33 17.03 56.06
C ASN A 63 -23.89 17.94 54.91
N GLN A 64 -22.85 18.77 55.10
CA GLN A 64 -22.30 19.58 54.00
C GLN A 64 -21.68 18.70 52.92
N LEU A 65 -20.90 17.68 53.29
CA LEU A 65 -20.33 16.71 52.35
C LEU A 65 -21.42 15.90 51.62
N ILE A 66 -22.44 15.41 52.33
CA ILE A 66 -23.61 14.73 51.76
C ILE A 66 -24.34 15.63 50.77
N THR A 67 -24.52 16.92 51.10
CA THR A 67 -25.15 17.91 50.20
C THR A 67 -24.35 18.07 48.90
N ILE A 68 -23.03 18.23 49.01
CA ILE A 68 -22.13 18.34 47.84
C ILE A 68 -22.19 17.07 46.99
N ILE A 69 -22.08 15.89 47.60
CA ILE A 69 -22.20 14.60 46.92
C ILE A 69 -23.56 14.45 46.22
N HIS A 70 -24.67 14.91 46.82
CA HIS A 70 -25.98 14.90 46.17
C HIS A 70 -26.10 15.89 44.99
N GLN A 71 -25.33 16.98 44.98
CA GLN A 71 -25.28 17.97 43.89
C GLN A 71 -24.34 17.54 42.74
N GLU A 72 -23.20 16.94 43.04
CA GLU A 72 -22.22 16.49 42.03
C GLU A 72 -22.65 15.20 41.33
N ASN A 73 -23.28 14.26 42.05
CA ASN A 73 -23.77 13.00 41.48
C ASN A 73 -24.65 13.13 40.21
N PRO A 74 -25.64 14.04 40.12
CA PRO A 74 -26.39 14.26 38.87
C PRO A 74 -25.52 14.86 37.76
N GLN A 75 -24.61 15.80 38.07
CA GLN A 75 -23.69 16.37 37.07
C GLN A 75 -22.75 15.31 36.49
N ILE A 76 -22.23 14.41 37.32
CA ILE A 76 -21.41 13.27 36.90
C ILE A 76 -22.21 12.35 35.96
N ARG A 77 -23.50 12.09 36.24
CA ARG A 77 -24.37 11.31 35.36
C ARG A 77 -24.68 12.02 34.04
N GLU A 78 -24.90 13.34 34.06
CA GLU A 78 -25.13 14.17 32.89
C GLU A 78 -23.91 14.16 31.96
N ILE A 79 -22.71 14.39 32.49
CA ILE A 79 -21.44 14.31 31.75
C ILE A 79 -21.20 12.90 31.19
N GLN A 80 -21.56 11.83 31.92
CA GLN A 80 -21.48 10.45 31.43
C GLN A 80 -22.52 10.15 30.33
N GLN A 81 -23.69 10.78 30.36
CA GLN A 81 -24.71 10.68 29.33
C GLN A 81 -24.28 11.45 28.07
N GLU A 82 -23.77 12.68 28.21
CA GLU A 82 -23.21 13.46 27.11
C GLU A 82 -22.06 12.72 26.43
N ASN A 83 -21.11 12.16 27.21
CA ASN A 83 -20.02 11.35 26.67
C ASN A 83 -20.51 10.09 25.91
N ARG A 84 -21.70 9.57 26.23
CA ARG A 84 -22.31 8.46 25.49
C ARG A 84 -22.95 8.93 24.19
N LEU A 85 -23.63 10.08 24.21
CA LEU A 85 -24.23 10.71 23.03
C LEU A 85 -23.17 11.18 22.03
N LEU A 86 -22.06 11.77 22.51
CA LEU A 86 -20.93 12.18 21.68
C LEU A 86 -20.24 10.98 20.99
N LYS A 87 -20.15 9.83 21.67
CA LYS A 87 -19.63 8.59 21.06
C LYS A 87 -20.57 8.05 19.99
N ALA A 88 -21.87 7.96 20.27
CA ALA A 88 -22.87 7.56 19.29
C ALA A 88 -22.88 8.49 18.05
N ALA A 89 -22.78 9.81 18.25
CA ALA A 89 -22.69 10.77 17.15
C ALA A 89 -21.41 10.62 16.32
N LEU A 90 -20.27 10.30 16.96
CA LEU A 90 -19.00 10.03 16.26
C LEU A 90 -19.10 8.72 15.45
N GLU A 91 -19.69 7.68 16.04
CA GLU A 91 -19.99 6.41 15.36
C GLU A 91 -20.92 6.63 14.16
N ASP A 92 -22.03 7.36 14.31
CA ASP A 92 -22.95 7.71 13.21
C ASP A 92 -22.24 8.51 12.10
N HIS A 93 -21.38 9.47 12.46
CA HIS A 93 -20.57 10.22 11.49
C HIS A 93 -19.57 9.33 10.75
N GLN A 94 -18.97 8.34 11.41
CA GLN A 94 -18.11 7.36 10.74
C GLN A 94 -18.92 6.51 9.75
N HIS A 95 -20.08 5.95 10.16
CA HIS A 95 -20.94 5.17 9.27
C HIS A 95 -21.41 6.00 8.05
N ALA A 96 -21.74 7.28 8.25
CA ALA A 96 -22.11 8.19 7.17
C ALA A 96 -20.95 8.41 6.17
N LEU A 97 -19.72 8.63 6.67
CA LEU A 97 -18.52 8.76 5.84
C LEU A 97 -18.19 7.47 5.09
N GLU A 98 -18.30 6.31 5.74
CA GLU A 98 -18.11 5.00 5.10
C GLU A 98 -19.13 4.74 3.99
N HIS A 99 -20.40 5.13 4.20
CA HIS A 99 -21.43 5.04 3.18
C HIS A 99 -21.14 5.97 1.99
N ILE A 100 -20.78 7.24 2.24
CA ILE A 100 -20.43 8.21 1.19
C ILE A 100 -19.21 7.73 0.40
N MET A 101 -18.16 7.26 1.07
CA MET A 101 -16.94 6.75 0.42
C MET A 101 -17.21 5.48 -0.40
N SER A 102 -18.11 4.61 0.07
CA SER A 102 -18.54 3.43 -0.68
C SER A 102 -19.34 3.82 -1.92
N LYS A 103 -20.32 4.73 -1.80
CA LYS A 103 -21.05 5.28 -2.96
C LYS A 103 -20.17 6.03 -3.95
N TYR A 104 -19.14 6.75 -3.48
CA TYR A 104 -18.16 7.38 -4.35
C TYR A 104 -17.35 6.35 -5.16
N ARG A 105 -16.90 5.26 -4.52
CA ARG A 105 -16.20 4.15 -5.18
C ARG A 105 -17.10 3.44 -6.20
N GLU A 106 -18.32 3.06 -5.81
CA GLU A 106 -19.32 2.46 -6.71
C GLU A 106 -19.56 3.33 -7.95
N HIS A 107 -19.86 4.62 -7.77
CA HIS A 107 -20.13 5.56 -8.85
C HIS A 107 -18.91 5.80 -9.75
N THR A 108 -17.70 5.81 -9.19
CA THR A 108 -16.45 5.94 -9.96
C THR A 108 -16.18 4.68 -10.79
N GLN A 109 -16.32 3.49 -10.21
CA GLN A 109 -16.22 2.22 -10.91
C GLN A 109 -17.29 2.11 -12.01
N ALA A 110 -18.54 2.48 -11.71
CA ALA A 110 -19.62 2.51 -12.69
C ALA A 110 -19.32 3.48 -13.85
N LYS A 111 -18.72 4.65 -13.59
CA LYS A 111 -18.29 5.58 -14.65
C LYS A 111 -17.15 5.02 -15.51
N ILE A 112 -16.18 4.33 -14.89
CA ILE A 112 -15.10 3.66 -15.63
C ILE A 112 -15.67 2.56 -16.52
N LEU A 113 -16.57 1.71 -16.02
CA LEU A 113 -17.19 0.62 -16.78
C LEU A 113 -18.19 1.10 -17.86
N ASN A 114 -18.90 2.21 -17.63
CA ASN A 114 -19.76 2.83 -18.65
C ASN A 114 -18.97 3.67 -19.68
N THR A 115 -17.69 3.93 -19.44
CA THR A 115 -16.82 4.51 -20.47
C THR A 115 -16.56 3.44 -21.52
N LYS A 116 -17.02 3.66 -22.76
CA LYS A 116 -16.98 2.68 -23.86
C LYS A 116 -15.56 2.25 -24.33
N VAL A 117 -14.52 2.65 -23.60
CA VAL A 117 -13.13 2.27 -23.85
C VAL A 117 -12.84 1.00 -23.04
N ASN A 118 -13.11 -0.16 -23.64
CA ASN A 118 -12.53 -1.41 -23.15
C ASN A 118 -11.00 -1.30 -23.33
N PHE A 119 -10.26 -0.96 -22.28
CA PHE A 119 -8.80 -0.75 -22.35
C PHE A 119 -8.07 -1.98 -22.90
N VAL A 120 -8.56 -3.19 -22.59
CA VAL A 120 -8.06 -4.46 -23.15
C VAL A 120 -8.29 -4.57 -24.67
N GLU A 121 -9.46 -4.18 -25.16
CA GLU A 121 -9.79 -4.18 -26.60
C GLU A 121 -8.99 -3.08 -27.34
N ALA A 122 -8.88 -1.89 -26.76
CA ALA A 122 -8.12 -0.78 -27.33
C ALA A 122 -6.62 -1.14 -27.44
N TYR A 123 -6.03 -1.73 -26.41
CA TYR A 123 -4.66 -2.24 -26.42
C TYR A 123 -4.47 -3.35 -27.46
N SER A 124 -5.40 -4.32 -27.50
CA SER A 124 -5.36 -5.42 -28.48
C SER A 124 -5.46 -4.90 -29.92
N ARG A 125 -6.36 -3.95 -30.20
CA ARG A 125 -6.51 -3.29 -31.50
C ARG A 125 -5.25 -2.53 -31.89
N HIS A 126 -4.60 -1.84 -30.95
CA HIS A 126 -3.35 -1.13 -31.20
C HIS A 126 -2.22 -2.10 -31.59
N HIS A 127 -2.05 -3.21 -30.88
CA HIS A 127 -1.05 -4.23 -31.21
C HIS A 127 -1.32 -4.85 -32.59
N GLN A 128 -2.58 -5.23 -32.86
CA GLN A 128 -2.99 -5.78 -34.16
C GLN A 128 -2.74 -4.78 -35.30
N ALA A 129 -3.01 -3.48 -35.10
CA ALA A 129 -2.73 -2.45 -36.08
C ALA A 129 -1.23 -2.31 -36.39
N ALA A 130 -0.37 -2.34 -35.36
CA ALA A 130 1.09 -2.30 -35.54
C ALA A 130 1.62 -3.54 -36.28
N ASP A 131 1.05 -4.74 -36.04
CA ASP A 131 1.42 -5.96 -36.75
C ASP A 131 0.89 -6.02 -38.19
N ILE A 132 -0.28 -5.41 -38.46
CA ILE A 132 -0.76 -5.15 -39.82
C ILE A 132 0.22 -4.22 -40.52
N GLU A 133 0.57 -3.08 -39.92
CA GLU A 133 1.44 -2.10 -40.56
C GLU A 133 2.82 -2.69 -40.88
N ARG A 134 3.43 -3.45 -39.96
CA ARG A 134 4.72 -4.14 -40.19
C ARG A 134 4.65 -5.11 -41.37
N ARG A 135 3.55 -5.87 -41.52
CA ARG A 135 3.34 -6.74 -42.68
C ARG A 135 3.15 -5.95 -43.96
N ASP A 136 2.37 -4.87 -43.92
CA ASP A 136 2.12 -4.02 -45.09
C ASP A 136 3.38 -3.26 -45.54
N GLN A 137 4.29 -2.92 -44.61
CA GLN A 137 5.63 -2.41 -44.92
C GLN A 137 6.47 -3.48 -45.65
N MET A 138 6.49 -4.72 -45.16
CA MET A 138 7.20 -5.83 -45.81
C MET A 138 6.64 -6.15 -47.21
N ILE A 139 5.31 -6.15 -47.37
CA ILE A 139 4.63 -6.33 -48.66
C ILE A 139 5.05 -5.20 -49.62
N ARG A 140 5.00 -3.93 -49.18
CA ARG A 140 5.45 -2.77 -50.00
C ARG A 140 6.92 -2.91 -50.45
N GLN A 141 7.81 -3.36 -49.58
CA GLN A 141 9.22 -3.63 -49.95
C GLN A 141 9.35 -4.75 -50.99
N GLN A 142 8.59 -5.84 -50.85
CA GLN A 142 8.56 -6.92 -51.84
C GLN A 142 7.99 -6.45 -53.18
N THR A 143 6.89 -5.68 -53.18
CA THR A 143 6.31 -5.08 -54.40
C THR A 143 7.30 -4.16 -55.11
N ALA A 144 8.01 -3.28 -54.37
CA ALA A 144 9.02 -2.41 -54.95
C ALA A 144 10.17 -3.21 -55.61
N LYS A 145 10.66 -4.27 -54.94
CA LYS A 145 11.68 -5.16 -55.52
C LYS A 145 11.17 -5.90 -56.77
N ILE A 146 9.91 -6.33 -56.79
CA ILE A 146 9.30 -6.96 -57.97
C ILE A 146 9.19 -5.97 -59.13
N GLN A 147 8.84 -4.71 -58.86
CA GLN A 147 8.81 -3.64 -59.87
C GLN A 147 10.21 -3.33 -60.42
N GLU A 148 11.23 -3.29 -59.57
CA GLU A 148 12.64 -3.13 -59.98
C GLU A 148 13.10 -4.31 -60.87
N MET A 149 12.87 -5.55 -60.44
CA MET A 149 13.21 -6.74 -61.24
C MET A 149 12.45 -6.80 -62.57
N ALA A 150 11.18 -6.37 -62.60
CA ALA A 150 10.41 -6.28 -63.84
C ALA A 150 10.96 -5.21 -64.79
N ALA A 151 11.39 -4.06 -64.29
CA ALA A 151 12.01 -3.01 -65.09
C ALA A 151 13.38 -3.44 -65.65
N VAL A 152 14.19 -4.14 -64.85
CA VAL A 152 15.48 -4.72 -65.30
C VAL A 152 15.24 -5.79 -66.37
N MET A 153 14.29 -6.70 -66.17
CA MET A 153 13.92 -7.72 -67.16
C MET A 153 13.40 -7.09 -68.45
N GLN A 154 12.58 -6.04 -68.36
CA GLN A 154 12.08 -5.32 -69.54
C GLN A 154 13.22 -4.62 -70.30
N ARG A 155 14.17 -3.97 -69.62
CA ARG A 155 15.29 -3.32 -70.31
C ARG A 155 16.30 -4.31 -70.88
N ALA A 156 16.48 -5.47 -70.24
CA ALA A 156 17.26 -6.58 -70.82
C ALA A 156 16.61 -7.09 -72.13
N SER A 157 15.31 -7.41 -72.10
CA SER A 157 14.56 -7.84 -73.31
C SER A 157 14.66 -6.82 -74.44
N GLN A 158 14.54 -5.51 -74.14
CA GLN A 158 14.71 -4.46 -75.13
C GLN A 158 16.12 -4.44 -75.74
N LEU A 159 17.17 -4.59 -74.93
CA LEU A 159 18.56 -4.62 -75.43
C LEU A 159 18.84 -5.89 -76.27
N ASP A 160 18.27 -7.03 -75.89
CA ASP A 160 18.37 -8.27 -76.66
C ASP A 160 17.58 -8.19 -77.98
N GLU A 161 16.40 -7.56 -77.99
CA GLU A 161 15.63 -7.24 -79.20
C GLU A 161 16.37 -6.23 -80.10
N GLU A 162 16.92 -5.15 -79.54
CA GLU A 162 17.77 -4.17 -80.25
C GLU A 162 18.96 -4.87 -80.93
N LYS A 163 19.64 -5.78 -80.21
CA LYS A 163 20.78 -6.57 -80.71
C LYS A 163 20.39 -7.59 -81.78
N LEU A 164 19.32 -8.36 -81.58
CA LEU A 164 18.82 -9.35 -82.54
C LEU A 164 18.43 -8.67 -83.86
N ASN A 165 17.74 -7.53 -83.79
CA ASN A 165 17.40 -6.75 -84.98
C ASN A 165 18.63 -6.28 -85.77
N HIS A 166 19.70 -5.85 -85.08
CA HIS A 166 20.96 -5.46 -85.74
C HIS A 166 21.68 -6.67 -86.38
N GLU A 167 21.75 -7.81 -85.68
CA GLU A 167 22.32 -9.05 -86.22
C GLU A 167 21.54 -9.54 -87.45
N GLN A 168 20.21 -9.43 -87.42
CA GLN A 168 19.33 -9.74 -88.55
C GLN A 168 19.50 -8.76 -89.72
N GLU A 169 19.72 -7.47 -89.47
CA GLU A 169 20.03 -6.48 -90.52
C GLU A 169 21.37 -6.81 -91.21
N VAL A 170 22.42 -7.05 -90.42
CA VAL A 170 23.77 -7.41 -90.93
C VAL A 170 23.71 -8.71 -91.75
N LEU A 171 22.99 -9.73 -91.27
CA LEU A 171 22.79 -10.97 -91.98
C LEU A 171 22.01 -10.75 -93.30
N SER A 172 20.94 -9.94 -93.28
CA SER A 172 20.15 -9.62 -94.48
C SER A 172 20.97 -8.86 -95.53
N ARG A 173 21.83 -7.92 -95.09
CA ARG A 173 22.78 -7.22 -95.95
C ARG A 173 23.82 -8.18 -96.53
N LEU A 174 24.43 -9.03 -95.72
CA LEU A 174 25.43 -9.99 -96.20
C LEU A 174 24.84 -11.03 -97.16
N VAL A 175 23.60 -11.48 -96.94
CA VAL A 175 22.88 -12.40 -97.84
C VAL A 175 22.59 -11.73 -99.19
N THR A 176 22.12 -10.47 -99.19
CA THR A 176 21.85 -9.73 -100.43
C THR A 176 23.13 -9.39 -101.20
N GLU A 177 24.22 -9.05 -100.50
CA GLU A 177 25.55 -8.89 -101.10
C GLU A 177 26.08 -10.21 -101.67
N ASN A 178 26.01 -11.31 -100.94
CA ASN A 178 26.46 -12.63 -101.43
C ASN A 178 25.63 -13.10 -102.65
N LYS A 179 24.34 -12.77 -102.69
CA LYS A 179 23.48 -13.00 -103.87
C LYS A 179 23.94 -12.16 -105.06
N GLY A 180 24.17 -10.86 -104.88
CA GLY A 180 24.69 -9.98 -105.94
C GLY A 180 26.07 -10.39 -106.46
N LEU A 181 26.97 -10.85 -105.59
CA LEU A 181 28.28 -11.40 -105.97
C LEU A 181 28.14 -12.70 -106.78
N ARG A 182 27.19 -13.59 -106.44
CA ARG A 182 26.89 -14.81 -107.21
C ARG A 182 26.30 -14.48 -108.58
N GLU A 183 25.38 -13.51 -108.66
CA GLU A 183 24.81 -13.03 -109.92
C GLU A 183 25.87 -12.40 -110.82
N LEU A 184 26.77 -11.57 -110.26
CA LEU A 184 27.89 -10.98 -111.00
C LEU A 184 28.91 -12.04 -111.46
N LEU A 185 29.16 -13.08 -110.66
CA LEU A 185 29.98 -14.24 -111.04
C LEU A 185 29.31 -15.04 -112.17
N GLU A 186 27.99 -15.24 -112.13
CA GLU A 186 27.25 -15.92 -113.20
C GLU A 186 27.25 -15.10 -114.51
N ILE A 187 27.10 -13.78 -114.43
CA ILE A 187 27.25 -12.87 -115.58
C ILE A 187 28.67 -12.96 -116.14
N SER A 188 29.70 -12.91 -115.29
CA SER A 188 31.10 -13.06 -115.68
C SER A 188 31.35 -14.42 -116.37
N ARG A 189 30.78 -15.51 -115.86
CA ARG A 189 30.86 -16.85 -116.46
C ARG A 189 30.14 -16.97 -117.81
N LYS A 190 29.10 -16.17 -118.06
CA LYS A 190 28.31 -16.17 -119.30
C LYS A 190 28.84 -15.22 -120.37
N TYR A 191 29.47 -14.11 -119.99
CA TYR A 191 29.80 -13.00 -120.89
C TYR A 191 31.26 -12.48 -120.81
N GLY A 192 32.08 -13.00 -119.89
CA GLY A 192 33.48 -12.60 -119.76
C GLY A 192 34.39 -13.18 -120.85
N SER A 193 35.32 -12.37 -121.36
CA SER A 193 36.28 -12.74 -122.43
C SER A 193 37.41 -13.68 -121.96
N GLY A 194 37.14 -14.54 -120.98
CA GLY A 194 38.09 -15.44 -120.32
C GLY A 194 37.46 -16.79 -120.04
N GLY A 195 37.00 -17.48 -121.11
CA GLY A 195 36.28 -18.76 -121.05
C GLY A 195 37.10 -19.97 -120.59
N GLN A 196 38.02 -19.81 -119.64
CA GLN A 196 38.75 -20.92 -119.05
C GLN A 196 37.86 -21.64 -118.05
N LYS A 197 37.30 -22.77 -118.49
CA LYS A 197 36.54 -23.72 -117.65
C LYS A 197 37.45 -24.27 -116.55
N MET A 198 37.57 -23.54 -115.43
CA MET A 198 38.07 -24.10 -114.18
C MET A 198 37.22 -25.32 -113.86
N LEU A 199 37.84 -26.48 -114.05
CA LEU A 199 37.20 -27.77 -113.91
C LEU A 199 37.09 -28.02 -112.41
N VAL A 200 35.90 -27.77 -111.87
CA VAL A 200 35.57 -28.13 -110.49
C VAL A 200 35.70 -29.65 -110.41
N ASP A 201 36.73 -30.10 -109.71
CA ASP A 201 36.94 -31.52 -109.40
C ASP A 201 35.77 -31.97 -108.53
N GLU A 202 34.94 -32.90 -109.01
CA GLU A 202 33.71 -33.35 -108.32
C GLU A 202 34.03 -34.31 -107.16
N LYS A 203 34.94 -33.89 -106.28
CA LYS A 203 34.91 -34.32 -104.89
C LYS A 203 33.65 -33.74 -104.25
N SER A 204 32.62 -34.58 -104.23
CA SER A 204 31.53 -34.47 -103.26
C SER A 204 32.15 -34.29 -101.88
N THR A 205 32.07 -33.08 -101.32
CA THR A 205 32.44 -32.81 -99.94
C THR A 205 31.39 -33.48 -99.07
N GLN A 206 31.64 -34.75 -98.73
CA GLN A 206 30.80 -35.56 -97.85
C GLN A 206 30.89 -35.00 -96.43
N THR A 207 30.17 -33.90 -96.20
CA THR A 207 30.23 -33.09 -95.00
C THR A 207 28.80 -32.81 -94.52
N GLU A 208 28.42 -33.59 -93.51
CA GLU A 208 27.49 -33.18 -92.45
C GLU A 208 25.97 -33.15 -92.69
N SER A 209 25.42 -33.56 -93.84
CA SER A 209 23.96 -33.83 -93.91
C SER A 209 23.49 -34.87 -92.88
N CYS A 210 24.32 -35.88 -92.56
CA CYS A 210 23.98 -36.87 -91.53
C CYS A 210 24.18 -36.35 -90.09
N LEU A 211 25.11 -35.42 -89.86
CA LEU A 211 25.35 -34.83 -88.54
C LEU A 211 24.38 -33.68 -88.22
N LEU A 212 23.86 -33.00 -89.24
CA LEU A 212 22.82 -31.98 -89.07
C LEU A 212 21.50 -32.60 -88.56
N GLU A 213 21.09 -33.74 -89.13
CA GLU A 213 19.91 -34.49 -88.68
C GLU A 213 20.05 -34.94 -87.21
N GLU A 214 21.22 -35.50 -86.85
CA GLU A 214 21.51 -36.01 -85.51
C GLU A 214 21.62 -34.88 -84.46
N LEU A 215 22.18 -33.72 -84.83
CA LEU A 215 22.19 -32.51 -83.99
C LEU A 215 20.79 -31.90 -83.81
N ILE A 216 19.95 -31.91 -84.85
CA ILE A 216 18.56 -31.44 -84.76
C ILE A 216 17.76 -32.36 -83.84
N GLU A 217 17.89 -33.68 -83.99
CA GLU A 217 17.19 -34.65 -83.13
C GLU A 217 17.66 -34.54 -81.67
N ALA A 218 18.96 -34.36 -81.42
CA ALA A 218 19.50 -34.10 -80.09
C ALA A 218 18.94 -32.81 -79.46
N ALA A 219 18.91 -31.70 -80.19
CA ALA A 219 18.40 -30.41 -79.70
C ALA A 219 16.89 -30.45 -79.42
N VAL A 220 16.10 -31.15 -80.24
CA VAL A 220 14.67 -31.38 -80.00
C VAL A 220 14.47 -32.22 -78.72
N LYS A 221 15.29 -33.25 -78.51
CA LYS A 221 15.23 -34.15 -77.36
C LYS A 221 15.60 -33.45 -76.05
N GLU A 222 16.66 -32.64 -76.05
CA GLU A 222 17.06 -31.83 -74.89
C GLU A 222 15.96 -30.83 -74.50
N ARG A 223 15.39 -30.13 -75.50
CA ARG A 223 14.28 -29.18 -75.29
C ARG A 223 13.01 -29.86 -74.75
N ALA A 224 12.73 -31.10 -75.17
CA ALA A 224 11.64 -31.90 -74.60
C ALA A 224 11.88 -32.26 -73.13
N THR A 225 13.12 -32.64 -72.76
CA THR A 225 13.47 -32.93 -71.36
C THR A 225 13.40 -31.70 -70.46
N ALA A 226 13.92 -30.54 -70.91
CA ALA A 226 13.90 -29.30 -70.13
C ALA A 226 12.47 -28.77 -69.84
N THR A 227 11.49 -29.10 -70.69
CA THR A 227 10.11 -28.62 -70.54
C THR A 227 9.28 -29.44 -69.54
N THR A 228 9.81 -30.57 -69.04
CA THR A 228 9.06 -31.49 -68.16
C THR A 228 9.37 -31.33 -66.66
N SER A 229 10.48 -30.68 -66.30
CA SER A 229 10.97 -30.58 -64.91
C SER A 229 10.73 -29.22 -64.24
N SER A 230 9.52 -28.64 -64.37
CA SER A 230 9.16 -27.42 -63.64
C SER A 230 7.67 -27.31 -63.28
N SER A 231 7.09 -28.33 -62.65
CA SER A 231 5.90 -28.12 -61.81
C SER A 231 5.74 -29.16 -60.70
N LYS A 232 5.13 -28.72 -59.59
CA LYS A 232 4.37 -29.53 -58.61
C LYS A 232 5.17 -30.47 -57.68
N ALA A 233 5.90 -29.87 -56.74
CA ALA A 233 5.99 -30.41 -55.38
C ALA A 233 5.20 -29.49 -54.43
N THR A 234 4.13 -29.98 -53.83
CA THR A 234 3.36 -29.28 -52.79
C THR A 234 2.78 -30.33 -51.85
N GLU A 235 3.44 -30.54 -50.72
CA GLU A 235 3.06 -31.58 -49.78
C GLU A 235 1.90 -31.14 -48.89
N LYS A 236 0.98 -32.08 -48.66
CA LYS A 236 0.08 -32.11 -47.51
C LYS A 236 -0.22 -33.58 -47.24
N PRO A 237 -0.13 -34.04 -45.99
CA PRO A 237 -1.38 -34.42 -45.33
C PRO A 237 -1.43 -34.00 -43.85
N THR A 238 -2.58 -34.23 -43.23
CA THR A 238 -2.84 -34.08 -41.79
C THR A 238 -3.33 -35.42 -41.24
N THR A 239 -2.83 -35.81 -40.06
CA THR A 239 -3.35 -36.90 -39.17
C THR A 239 -3.36 -38.32 -39.78
N ASP A 240 -2.99 -39.39 -39.07
CA ASP A 240 -3.57 -39.80 -37.79
C ASP A 240 -2.63 -40.69 -36.91
N THR A 241 -3.22 -41.27 -35.87
CA THR A 241 -2.69 -41.86 -34.63
C THR A 241 -2.16 -43.30 -34.74
N THR A 242 -1.00 -43.63 -34.14
CA THR A 242 -0.87 -44.80 -33.22
C THR A 242 0.43 -44.91 -32.40
N ARG A 243 0.21 -45.16 -31.10
CA ARG A 243 1.02 -45.74 -30.00
C ARG A 243 2.09 -46.79 -30.35
N LEU A 244 3.27 -46.76 -29.70
CA LEU A 244 3.83 -47.81 -28.78
C LEU A 244 5.21 -47.41 -28.18
N ASP A 245 5.66 -48.18 -27.17
CA ASP A 245 6.63 -47.89 -26.09
C ASP A 245 8.13 -47.66 -26.41
N ALA A 246 8.85 -46.90 -25.54
CA ALA A 246 9.99 -47.41 -24.75
C ALA A 246 10.65 -46.42 -23.73
N LYS A 247 10.64 -46.79 -22.43
CA LYS A 247 11.79 -46.82 -21.47
C LYS A 247 12.53 -45.51 -21.01
N VAL A 248 12.14 -44.96 -19.84
CA VAL A 248 12.83 -45.00 -18.49
C VAL A 248 14.39 -44.89 -18.45
N PRO A 249 15.07 -44.16 -17.50
CA PRO A 249 14.64 -43.70 -16.14
C PRO A 249 15.01 -42.25 -15.67
N ALA A 250 14.35 -41.80 -14.58
CA ALA A 250 14.89 -41.04 -13.40
C ALA A 250 13.68 -40.53 -12.56
N THR A 251 13.36 -41.02 -11.36
CA THR A 251 14.02 -40.82 -10.04
C THR A 251 13.76 -39.45 -9.39
N GLU A 252 12.71 -39.39 -8.56
CA GLU A 252 12.64 -38.85 -7.16
C GLU A 252 13.12 -37.40 -6.84
N GLN A 253 12.66 -36.69 -5.79
CA GLN A 253 11.81 -37.02 -4.62
C GLN A 253 11.06 -35.76 -4.08
N HIS A 254 10.35 -35.86 -2.94
CA HIS A 254 9.71 -34.72 -2.24
C HIS A 254 10.68 -33.98 -1.28
N SER A 255 10.39 -32.71 -0.89
CA SER A 255 10.31 -32.27 0.54
C SER A 255 10.36 -30.73 0.80
N SER A 256 9.35 -30.22 1.52
CA SER A 256 9.34 -29.32 2.70
C SER A 256 10.37 -28.18 2.98
N ALA A 257 9.86 -26.93 2.95
CA ALA A 257 9.81 -25.96 4.09
C ALA A 257 11.16 -25.40 4.71
N PRO A 258 11.19 -24.76 5.93
CA PRO A 258 11.09 -23.28 6.02
C PRO A 258 12.10 -22.52 6.96
N VAL A 259 12.20 -21.19 6.80
CA VAL A 259 12.88 -20.19 7.69
C VAL A 259 12.12 -18.84 7.57
N VAL A 260 11.83 -17.94 8.54
CA VAL A 260 12.06 -17.71 10.01
C VAL A 260 12.96 -16.49 10.37
N SER A 261 12.53 -15.69 11.36
CA SER A 261 13.17 -14.47 11.97
C SER A 261 13.26 -13.21 11.06
N GLU A 262 13.18 -11.95 11.56
CA GLU A 262 13.00 -11.41 12.93
C GLU A 262 12.34 -9.99 12.96
N GLY A 263 12.23 -9.36 14.15
CA GLY A 263 11.65 -8.01 14.37
C GLY A 263 12.55 -6.82 13.96
N THR A 264 12.31 -5.54 14.33
CA THR A 264 11.58 -5.01 15.50
C THR A 264 11.14 -3.53 15.35
N SER A 265 9.93 -3.21 15.84
CA SER A 265 9.35 -1.95 16.42
C SER A 265 9.91 -0.50 16.17
N THR A 266 8.98 0.47 16.26
CA THR A 266 9.14 1.95 16.43
C THR A 266 9.62 2.74 15.18
N THR A 267 9.41 4.07 14.99
CA THR A 267 8.74 5.15 15.78
C THR A 267 7.92 6.06 14.84
N ALA A 268 7.03 6.91 15.38
CA ALA A 268 6.24 7.88 14.61
C ALA A 268 7.01 9.14 14.18
N THR A 269 6.51 9.84 13.14
CA THR A 269 6.61 11.31 12.96
C THR A 269 5.36 11.81 12.24
N SER A 270 4.63 12.74 12.87
CA SER A 270 3.51 13.46 12.27
C SER A 270 4.00 14.75 11.60
N THR A 271 3.54 15.05 10.39
CA THR A 271 3.86 16.31 9.71
C THR A 271 2.57 17.06 9.34
N SER A 272 2.24 18.10 10.11
CA SER A 272 1.04 18.92 9.93
C SER A 272 1.35 20.23 9.21
N THR A 273 0.97 20.35 7.94
CA THR A 273 1.04 21.62 7.18
C THR A 273 -0.26 22.41 7.34
N THR A 274 -0.30 23.36 8.28
CA THR A 274 -1.42 24.29 8.46
C THR A 274 -1.22 25.57 7.64
N THR A 275 -1.94 25.71 6.52
CA THR A 275 -1.91 26.93 5.71
C THR A 275 -2.87 27.98 6.27
N SER A 276 -2.36 29.19 6.53
CA SER A 276 -3.14 30.31 7.07
C SER A 276 -3.87 31.10 6.00
N THR A 277 -5.18 31.32 6.17
CA THR A 277 -5.93 32.36 5.44
C THR A 277 -6.81 33.13 6.43
N SER A 278 -6.66 34.45 6.46
CA SER A 278 -7.39 35.36 7.34
C SER A 278 -8.53 36.08 6.60
N THR A 279 -9.71 36.15 7.21
CA THR A 279 -10.74 37.16 6.85
C THR A 279 -11.40 37.71 8.11
N SER A 280 -11.70 39.01 8.10
CA SER A 280 -12.17 39.80 9.24
C SER A 280 -13.69 40.00 9.28
N THR A 281 -14.27 40.11 10.48
CA THR A 281 -15.19 41.19 10.98
C THR A 281 -16.06 40.65 12.14
N GLY A 282 -16.40 41.49 13.13
CA GLY A 282 -17.23 41.06 14.27
C GLY A 282 -17.16 41.94 15.53
N THR A 283 -17.69 43.17 15.47
CA THR A 283 -17.73 44.14 16.57
C THR A 283 -18.60 43.70 17.76
N ILE A 284 -18.08 43.72 18.99
CA ILE A 284 -18.82 44.12 20.22
C ILE A 284 -17.92 44.96 21.14
N LYS A 285 -18.49 46.02 21.75
CA LYS A 285 -17.87 46.79 22.85
C LYS A 285 -18.28 46.20 24.20
N ASN A 286 -17.32 46.01 25.10
CA ASN A 286 -17.33 46.67 26.41
C ASN A 286 -16.00 46.46 27.15
N SER A 287 -15.48 47.52 27.77
CA SER A 287 -14.32 47.47 28.66
C SER A 287 -14.51 48.46 29.80
N SER A 288 -14.51 47.96 31.04
CA SER A 288 -14.80 48.72 32.26
C SER A 288 -13.58 48.81 33.17
N GLY A 289 -13.31 50.01 33.69
CA GLY A 289 -12.67 50.23 34.99
C GLY A 289 -11.29 49.61 35.24
N SER A 290 -10.24 50.40 34.99
CA SER A 290 -8.97 50.24 35.73
C SER A 290 -9.04 51.03 37.04
N ALA A 291 -8.53 50.47 38.15
CA ALA A 291 -7.78 51.21 39.18
C ALA A 291 -7.15 50.27 40.24
N THR A 292 -5.85 50.48 40.50
CA THR A 292 -5.08 50.34 41.77
C THR A 292 -5.79 49.83 43.04
N SER A 293 -5.18 49.03 43.93
CA SER A 293 -3.85 49.31 44.53
C SER A 293 -3.10 48.11 45.15
N THR A 294 -1.79 48.34 45.31
CA THR A 294 -0.87 47.92 46.40
C THR A 294 -1.53 47.65 47.78
N VAL A 295 -1.00 46.80 48.67
CA VAL A 295 0.33 46.80 49.36
C VAL A 295 0.70 45.34 49.75
N GLU A 296 1.85 44.76 49.37
CA GLU A 296 3.18 44.79 50.03
C GLU A 296 3.26 44.25 51.49
N SER A 297 3.83 43.05 51.71
CA SER A 297 4.86 42.78 52.75
C SER A 297 5.33 41.32 52.86
N THR A 298 6.62 41.16 53.13
CA THR A 298 7.40 39.97 53.60
C THR A 298 6.77 39.25 54.81
N THR A 299 6.96 37.94 55.05
CA THR A 299 8.23 37.23 55.42
C THR A 299 8.21 35.73 55.02
N THR A 300 9.27 35.11 54.49
CA THR A 300 10.58 34.67 55.07
C THR A 300 10.56 33.36 55.89
N ALA A 301 10.91 32.24 55.23
CA ALA A 301 11.45 30.96 55.80
C ALA A 301 10.56 30.20 56.82
N VAL A 302 10.76 28.93 57.20
CA VAL A 302 11.92 28.00 57.20
C VAL A 302 11.46 26.57 56.82
N ALA A 303 12.37 25.72 56.30
CA ALA A 303 12.11 24.31 55.99
C ALA A 303 12.59 23.35 57.11
N VAL A 304 12.02 22.15 57.19
CA VAL A 304 12.66 20.90 57.71
C VAL A 304 11.89 19.69 57.17
N ALA A 305 12.52 18.51 57.12
CA ALA A 305 11.97 17.30 56.49
C ALA A 305 12.09 16.05 57.38
N ALA A 306 11.48 14.94 56.91
CA ALA A 306 11.67 13.56 57.37
C ALA A 306 11.10 13.21 58.78
N THR A 307 10.96 11.96 59.24
CA THR A 307 11.27 10.61 58.67
C THR A 307 10.37 9.52 59.33
N THR A 308 10.29 8.30 58.75
CA THR A 308 9.95 6.97 59.39
C THR A 308 8.65 6.81 60.21
N ALA A 309 7.74 5.83 59.99
CA ALA A 309 7.81 4.36 59.82
C ALA A 309 7.74 3.53 61.12
N ILE A 310 6.86 2.51 61.13
CA ILE A 310 6.70 1.31 62.03
C ILE A 310 5.54 0.49 61.37
N THR A 311 5.64 -0.79 60.94
CA THR A 311 6.01 -2.08 61.60
C THR A 311 4.83 -2.66 62.43
N VAL A 312 3.93 -3.53 61.89
CA VAL A 312 4.03 -5.03 61.72
C VAL A 312 3.90 -5.80 63.07
N PRO A 313 3.33 -7.03 63.23
CA PRO A 313 2.51 -7.94 62.36
C PRO A 313 1.20 -8.50 63.02
N ALA A 314 0.45 -9.36 62.31
CA ALA A 314 -0.14 -10.63 62.82
C ALA A 314 -0.50 -11.56 61.63
N THR A 315 0.10 -12.72 61.35
CA THR A 315 0.22 -14.02 62.06
C THR A 315 -0.74 -15.08 61.48
N VAL A 316 -0.22 -16.28 61.15
CA VAL A 316 -0.91 -17.39 60.46
C VAL A 316 -0.76 -18.69 61.26
N PRO A 317 -1.78 -19.57 61.28
CA PRO A 317 -1.58 -21.02 61.15
C PRO A 317 -2.38 -21.57 59.94
N ALA A 318 -1.83 -22.35 59.02
CA ALA A 318 -1.07 -23.61 59.12
C ALA A 318 -1.97 -24.86 59.04
N THR A 319 -1.61 -25.73 58.09
CA THR A 319 -2.28 -26.96 57.61
C THR A 319 -2.29 -28.13 58.60
N THR A 320 -3.28 -29.05 58.49
CA THR A 320 -3.07 -30.51 58.70
C THR A 320 -4.14 -31.41 58.06
N THR A 321 -3.69 -32.38 57.25
CA THR A 321 -4.15 -33.79 57.10
C THR A 321 -5.65 -34.17 57.03
N SER A 322 -6.04 -34.65 55.84
CA SER A 322 -6.71 -35.95 55.55
C SER A 322 -7.39 -36.77 56.68
N SER A 323 -8.64 -37.14 56.43
CA SER A 323 -9.12 -38.54 56.35
C SER A 323 -10.29 -38.63 55.36
#